data_AF-A0A6N7FF52-F1
#
_entry.id   AF-A0A6N7FF52-F1
#
_cell.length_a   1.000
_cell.length_b   1.000
_cell.length_c   1.000
_cell.angle_alpha   90.00
_cell.angle_beta   90.00
_cell.angle_gamma   90.00
#
_symmetry.space_group_name_H-M   'P 1'
#
loop_
_entity.id
_entity.type
_entity.pdbx_description
1 polymer ?
#
loop_
_entity_poly.entity_id
_entity_poly.type
_entity_poly.pdbx_seq_one_letter_code
_entity_poly.pdbx_strand_id
1 'polypeptide(L)'
;MASATLFGISGAAALTVDGNLADWGITVGDNNGSSWTPSAALTGTAFGADGSTQTTYFLEDTSDTAGASFTVGPNQGGQNYDVEFMGASRVGNTLYLAIVSGVRPDNGFANYGPGDMRIVAGGGATYGIEMGGGIGGGAGGAIDETAAGSTYGMNSNGATTSYADAAAAQNAGSIWSDVTWLNDPIAPQTPTQFEIDGNSTQVGTADYVFTRNSVTSQHSIIEMSFDLTYLLGASGGTLDIYWGPTCGNDFAHLALLIPVGDTGVPAPAAGGLLAFGLLGLAALRRRRAR
;
A
#
# COMPACT_ATOMS: atom_id res chain seq x y z
N MET A 1 11.61 14.90 -47.16
CA MET A 1 10.80 15.21 -45.96
C MET A 1 11.40 14.42 -44.81
N ALA A 2 12.02 15.08 -43.84
CA ALA A 2 12.58 14.39 -42.67
C ALA A 2 11.51 14.42 -41.56
N SER A 3 11.03 13.24 -41.19
CA SER A 3 10.10 13.08 -40.06
C SER A 3 10.90 13.24 -38.77
N ALA A 4 10.55 14.24 -37.96
CA ALA A 4 11.13 14.40 -36.63
C ALA A 4 10.32 13.54 -35.66
N THR A 5 10.90 12.43 -35.20
CA THR A 5 10.35 11.64 -34.10
C THR A 5 10.48 12.45 -32.83
N LEU A 6 9.35 12.93 -32.30
CA LEU A 6 9.27 13.61 -31.02
C LEU A 6 9.51 12.55 -29.92
N PHE A 7 10.65 12.61 -29.23
CA PHE A 7 10.84 11.82 -28.02
C PHE A 7 10.03 12.48 -26.90
N GLY A 8 8.86 11.91 -26.61
CA GLY A 8 8.11 12.24 -25.41
C GLY A 8 8.83 11.68 -24.19
N ILE A 9 9.07 12.53 -23.20
CA ILE A 9 9.41 12.11 -21.84
C ILE A 9 8.11 11.58 -21.22
N SER A 10 7.99 10.25 -21.10
CA SER A 10 6.88 9.62 -20.37
C SER A 10 7.13 9.80 -18.88
N GLY A 11 6.31 10.62 -18.21
CA GLY A 11 6.15 10.49 -16.77
C GLY A 11 5.54 9.13 -16.45
N ALA A 12 5.91 8.54 -15.32
CA ALA A 12 5.28 7.31 -14.89
C ALA A 12 3.79 7.54 -14.59
N ALA A 13 2.94 6.63 -15.04
CA ALA A 13 1.50 6.72 -14.83
C ALA A 13 1.16 6.50 -13.35
N ALA A 14 0.17 7.23 -12.84
CA ALA A 14 -0.41 6.97 -11.53
C ALA A 14 -1.05 5.58 -11.52
N LEU A 15 -0.91 4.88 -10.39
CA LEU A 15 -1.62 3.63 -10.13
C LEU A 15 -3.05 3.95 -9.69
N THR A 16 -3.98 3.05 -9.98
CA THR A 16 -5.40 3.19 -9.62
C THR A 16 -5.68 2.32 -8.42
N VAL A 17 -6.24 2.89 -7.35
CA VAL A 17 -6.69 2.12 -6.19
C VAL A 17 -8.06 1.52 -6.52
N ASP A 18 -8.07 0.27 -6.99
CA ASP A 18 -9.30 -0.43 -7.38
C ASP A 18 -9.32 -1.93 -7.01
N GLY A 19 -8.24 -2.41 -6.38
CA GLY A 19 -8.07 -3.80 -5.97
C GLY A 19 -7.67 -4.72 -7.11
N ASN A 20 -7.30 -4.19 -8.28
CA ASN A 20 -6.78 -4.94 -9.41
C ASN A 20 -5.35 -4.53 -9.74
N LEU A 21 -4.40 -5.37 -9.31
CA LEU A 21 -2.97 -5.07 -9.42
C LEU A 21 -2.37 -5.21 -10.84
N ALA A 22 -3.19 -5.22 -11.89
CA ALA A 22 -2.73 -5.34 -13.27
C ALA A 22 -1.89 -4.13 -13.72
N ASP A 23 -2.19 -2.93 -13.24
CA ASP A 23 -1.38 -1.72 -13.48
C ASP A 23 -0.07 -1.71 -12.68
N TRP A 24 0.04 -2.51 -11.62
CA TRP A 24 1.30 -2.89 -10.96
C TRP A 24 2.10 -3.94 -11.76
N GLY A 25 1.50 -4.51 -12.82
CA GLY A 25 2.05 -5.63 -13.56
C GLY A 25 2.02 -6.95 -12.77
N ILE A 26 1.22 -7.02 -11.71
CA ILE A 26 1.01 -8.20 -10.89
C ILE A 26 -0.25 -8.90 -11.38
N THR A 27 -0.18 -10.22 -11.51
CA THR A 27 -1.37 -11.04 -11.79
C THR A 27 -1.61 -11.92 -10.58
N VAL A 28 -2.67 -11.61 -9.84
CA VAL A 28 -3.11 -12.45 -8.73
C VAL A 28 -4.04 -13.52 -9.30
N GLY A 29 -3.73 -14.78 -9.04
CA GLY A 29 -4.49 -15.93 -9.51
C GLY A 29 -4.60 -17.02 -8.46
N ASP A 30 -5.60 -17.87 -8.64
CA ASP A 30 -5.86 -19.01 -7.75
C ASP A 30 -5.23 -20.28 -8.32
N ASN A 31 -4.61 -21.10 -7.46
CA ASN A 31 -4.06 -22.41 -7.77
C ASN A 31 -3.04 -22.40 -8.93
N ASN A 32 -2.30 -21.31 -9.10
CA ASN A 32 -1.35 -21.12 -10.19
C ASN A 32 -0.02 -20.47 -9.75
N GLY A 33 0.18 -20.29 -8.44
CA GLY A 33 1.34 -19.67 -7.81
C GLY A 33 1.39 -18.15 -7.91
N SER A 34 0.42 -17.53 -8.60
CA SER A 34 0.37 -16.10 -8.92
C SER A 34 1.64 -15.53 -9.58
N SER A 35 1.57 -14.30 -10.09
CA SER A 35 2.75 -13.57 -10.58
C SER A 35 3.01 -12.37 -9.68
N TRP A 36 3.86 -12.57 -8.68
CA TRP A 36 4.20 -11.58 -7.65
C TRP A 36 5.31 -10.60 -8.05
N THR A 37 5.92 -10.78 -9.23
CA THR A 37 6.98 -9.88 -9.70
C THR A 37 6.34 -8.67 -10.39
N PRO A 38 6.46 -7.45 -9.84
CA PRO A 38 5.98 -6.25 -10.51
C PRO A 38 6.65 -6.10 -11.88
N SER A 39 5.96 -5.50 -12.85
CA SER A 39 6.56 -5.31 -14.18
C SER A 39 7.85 -4.49 -14.08
N ALA A 40 8.82 -4.79 -14.96
CA ALA A 40 10.12 -4.08 -15.00
C ALA A 40 9.98 -2.55 -15.25
N ALA A 41 8.80 -2.09 -15.68
CA ALA A 41 8.47 -0.68 -15.81
C ALA A 41 8.28 0.04 -14.45
N LEU A 42 8.19 -0.71 -13.35
CA LEU A 42 7.96 -0.20 -12.00
C LEU A 42 9.09 -0.56 -11.01
N THR A 43 10.01 -1.47 -11.35
CA THR A 43 11.07 -1.93 -10.42
C THR A 43 12.24 -0.94 -10.32
N GLY A 44 12.48 -0.38 -9.14
CA GLY A 44 13.73 0.31 -8.79
C GLY A 44 14.02 0.19 -7.29
N THR A 45 15.25 -0.19 -6.95
CA THR A 45 15.61 -0.79 -5.65
C THR A 45 15.89 0.21 -4.51
N ALA A 46 15.62 1.49 -4.71
CA ALA A 46 15.60 2.55 -3.70
C ALA A 46 14.99 3.76 -4.38
N PHE A 47 14.02 4.48 -3.80
CA PHE A 47 13.45 5.68 -4.43
C PHE A 47 14.55 6.69 -4.79
N GLY A 48 15.09 6.58 -6.00
CA GLY A 48 16.09 7.45 -6.58
C GLY A 48 15.54 8.87 -6.69
N ALA A 49 16.44 9.83 -6.49
CA ALA A 49 16.15 11.27 -6.56
C ALA A 49 15.77 11.79 -7.97
N ASP A 50 15.47 10.90 -8.92
CA ASP A 50 15.17 11.23 -10.32
C ASP A 50 13.67 11.14 -10.67
N GLY A 51 12.81 10.88 -9.69
CA GLY A 51 11.35 10.89 -9.86
C GLY A 51 10.81 9.72 -10.70
N SER A 52 11.58 8.64 -10.87
CA SER A 52 11.05 7.40 -11.47
C SER A 52 10.16 6.66 -10.46
N THR A 53 9.08 6.02 -10.94
CA THR A 53 8.27 5.12 -10.13
C THR A 53 9.09 3.91 -9.74
N GLN A 54 9.16 3.66 -8.43
CA GLN A 54 10.09 2.70 -7.86
C GLN A 54 9.33 1.82 -6.89
N THR A 55 9.25 0.55 -7.24
CA THR A 55 8.57 -0.48 -6.47
C THR A 55 9.57 -1.25 -5.63
N THR A 56 9.33 -1.29 -4.33
CA THR A 56 9.92 -2.28 -3.43
C THR A 56 8.84 -3.22 -2.96
N TYR A 57 9.19 -4.47 -2.71
CA TYR A 57 8.21 -5.47 -2.31
C TYR A 57 8.80 -6.50 -1.34
N PHE A 58 7.90 -7.04 -0.53
CA PHE A 58 8.04 -8.22 0.30
C PHE A 58 7.23 -9.33 -0.38
N LEU A 59 7.80 -10.52 -0.42
CA LEU A 59 7.19 -11.71 -0.99
C LEU A 59 7.47 -12.86 -0.03
N GLU A 60 6.41 -13.54 0.40
CA GLU A 60 6.48 -14.77 1.18
C GLU A 60 6.46 -15.98 0.22
N ASP A 61 6.12 -17.16 0.72
CA ASP A 61 5.85 -18.36 -0.04
C ASP A 61 4.60 -18.18 -0.92
N THR A 62 4.56 -18.97 -2.00
CA THR A 62 3.53 -18.87 -3.04
C THR A 62 2.60 -20.10 -2.99
N SER A 63 2.35 -20.63 -1.78
CA SER A 63 1.56 -21.84 -1.62
C SER A 63 0.06 -21.52 -1.60
N ASP A 64 -0.56 -21.56 -2.78
CA ASP A 64 -2.02 -21.40 -2.98
C ASP A 64 -2.89 -22.53 -2.37
N THR A 65 -2.39 -23.31 -1.40
CA THR A 65 -3.11 -24.43 -0.79
C THR A 65 -4.03 -23.92 0.34
N ALA A 66 -5.24 -23.49 -0.02
CA ALA A 66 -6.21 -22.96 0.94
C ALA A 66 -6.50 -23.90 2.14
N GLY A 67 -6.48 -23.37 3.35
CA GLY A 67 -6.91 -24.08 4.56
C GLY A 67 -6.17 -23.69 5.83
N ALA A 68 -6.82 -23.92 6.98
CA ALA A 68 -6.27 -23.65 8.31
C ALA A 68 -5.52 -24.86 8.93
N SER A 69 -5.40 -25.97 8.19
CA SER A 69 -4.92 -27.26 8.73
C SER A 69 -3.39 -27.41 8.77
N PHE A 70 -2.65 -26.37 8.39
CA PHE A 70 -1.19 -26.37 8.33
C PHE A 70 -0.62 -25.18 9.11
N THR A 71 0.55 -25.37 9.70
CA THR A 71 1.31 -24.30 10.35
C THR A 71 2.20 -23.63 9.32
N VAL A 72 1.85 -22.41 8.92
CA VAL A 72 2.68 -21.49 8.15
C VAL A 72 2.91 -20.32 9.11
N GLY A 73 4.16 -20.12 9.53
CA GLY A 73 4.50 -19.52 10.83
C GLY A 73 4.54 -17.99 10.86
N PRO A 74 4.80 -17.36 12.03
CA PRO A 74 5.14 -17.93 13.34
C PRO A 74 3.99 -18.59 14.14
N ASN A 75 2.71 -18.40 13.80
CA ASN A 75 1.58 -18.93 14.58
C ASN A 75 0.70 -19.97 13.81
N GLN A 76 -0.51 -20.27 14.31
CA GLN A 76 -1.40 -21.37 13.84
C GLN A 76 -2.59 -20.88 12.99
N GLY A 77 -2.36 -19.98 12.04
CA GLY A 77 -3.38 -19.48 11.12
C GLY A 77 -3.48 -20.27 9.82
N GLY A 78 -2.34 -20.79 9.33
CA GLY A 78 -2.27 -21.42 8.01
C GLY A 78 -2.51 -20.41 6.87
N GLN A 79 -2.77 -20.93 5.68
CA GLN A 79 -2.97 -20.15 4.45
C GLN A 79 -4.17 -19.18 4.48
N ASN A 80 -5.00 -19.21 5.53
CA ASN A 80 -6.11 -18.27 5.72
C ASN A 80 -5.70 -16.96 6.39
N TYR A 81 -4.45 -16.86 6.86
CA TYR A 81 -3.92 -15.69 7.57
C TYR A 81 -2.47 -15.41 7.15
N ASP A 82 -2.14 -15.75 5.92
CA ASP A 82 -0.79 -15.62 5.36
C ASP A 82 -0.68 -14.33 4.57
N VAL A 83 0.47 -13.67 4.63
CA VAL A 83 0.75 -12.47 3.83
C VAL A 83 1.66 -12.86 2.68
N GLU A 84 1.10 -13.00 1.49
CA GLU A 84 1.86 -13.48 0.34
C GLU A 84 2.69 -12.36 -0.29
N PHE A 85 2.16 -11.14 -0.32
CA PHE A 85 2.81 -10.01 -0.96
C PHE A 85 2.51 -8.71 -0.25
N MET A 86 3.52 -7.86 -0.15
CA MET A 86 3.34 -6.43 0.09
C MET A 86 4.23 -5.64 -0.86
N GLY A 87 3.67 -4.72 -1.63
CA GLY A 87 4.36 -3.84 -2.54
C GLY A 87 4.15 -2.37 -2.18
N ALA A 88 5.18 -1.55 -2.39
CA ALA A 88 5.08 -0.11 -2.29
C ALA A 88 5.56 0.52 -3.60
N SER A 89 4.83 1.49 -4.11
CA SER A 89 5.17 2.27 -5.29
C SER A 89 4.96 3.75 -5.01
N ARG A 90 5.69 4.63 -5.69
CA ARG A 90 5.57 6.08 -5.49
C ARG A 90 5.44 6.79 -6.82
N VAL A 91 4.49 7.72 -6.90
CA VAL A 91 4.31 8.64 -8.03
C VAL A 91 4.21 10.06 -7.46
N GLY A 92 5.25 10.86 -7.68
CA GLY A 92 5.33 12.19 -7.06
C GLY A 92 5.32 12.12 -5.53
N ASN A 93 4.35 12.76 -4.89
CA ASN A 93 4.21 12.76 -3.43
C ASN A 93 3.24 11.69 -2.89
N THR A 94 2.63 10.90 -3.78
CA THR A 94 1.70 9.85 -3.41
C THR A 94 2.45 8.54 -3.26
N LEU A 95 2.30 7.92 -2.09
CA LEU A 95 2.71 6.53 -1.86
C LEU A 95 1.50 5.64 -2.13
N TYR A 96 1.73 4.59 -2.91
CA TYR A 96 0.80 3.51 -3.17
C TYR A 96 1.31 2.27 -2.44
N LEU A 97 0.41 1.55 -1.79
CA LEU A 97 0.70 0.28 -1.14
C LEU A 97 -0.31 -0.76 -1.62
N ALA A 98 0.16 -1.96 -1.87
CA ALA A 98 -0.67 -3.12 -2.19
C ALA A 98 -0.26 -4.29 -1.32
N ILE A 99 -1.23 -5.01 -0.78
CA ILE A 99 -1.07 -6.23 0.00
C ILE A 99 -1.93 -7.30 -0.64
N VAL A 100 -1.38 -8.50 -0.76
CA VAL A 100 -2.14 -9.71 -1.10
C VAL A 100 -2.00 -10.71 0.02
N SER A 101 -3.12 -11.25 0.47
CA SER A 101 -3.17 -12.09 1.66
C SER A 101 -4.27 -13.13 1.60
N GLY A 102 -4.05 -14.26 2.29
CA GLY A 102 -5.07 -15.27 2.53
C GLY A 102 -6.18 -14.84 3.51
N VAL A 103 -6.03 -13.69 4.19
CA VAL A 103 -7.04 -13.13 5.09
C VAL A 103 -8.23 -12.63 4.29
N ARG A 104 -9.29 -13.43 4.17
CA ARG A 104 -10.50 -13.04 3.43
C ARG A 104 -11.72 -12.90 4.36
N PRO A 105 -12.73 -12.16 3.89
CA PRO A 105 -14.06 -12.13 4.48
C PRO A 105 -14.70 -13.46 4.92
N ASP A 106 -14.50 -14.56 4.19
CA ASP A 106 -15.14 -15.85 4.51
C ASP A 106 -14.33 -16.79 5.39
N ASN A 107 -13.03 -16.58 5.55
CA ASN A 107 -12.14 -17.50 6.24
C ASN A 107 -11.31 -16.80 7.33
N GLY A 108 -10.82 -15.60 7.04
CA GLY A 108 -9.96 -14.79 7.87
C GLY A 108 -10.77 -14.21 9.02
N PHE A 109 -11.78 -13.41 8.70
CA PHE A 109 -12.56 -12.67 9.70
C PHE A 109 -13.45 -13.54 10.60
N ALA A 110 -13.61 -14.83 10.29
CA ALA A 110 -14.30 -15.77 11.18
C ALA A 110 -13.57 -15.96 12.52
N ASN A 111 -12.23 -15.85 12.54
CA ASN A 111 -11.45 -16.02 13.76
C ASN A 111 -10.47 -14.86 14.05
N TYR A 112 -9.98 -14.12 13.05
CA TYR A 112 -9.04 -13.01 13.26
C TYR A 112 -9.24 -11.92 12.20
N GLY A 113 -9.05 -10.66 12.60
CA GLY A 113 -9.13 -9.50 11.72
C GLY A 113 -7.93 -9.35 10.77
N PRO A 114 -7.98 -8.40 9.83
CA PRO A 114 -6.87 -8.14 8.92
C PRO A 114 -5.72 -7.42 9.62
N GLY A 115 -5.96 -6.88 10.82
CA GLY A 115 -5.02 -6.00 11.51
C GLY A 115 -4.87 -4.66 10.79
N ASP A 116 -4.31 -3.70 11.50
CA ASP A 116 -4.06 -2.35 10.99
C ASP A 116 -2.62 -2.21 10.50
N MET A 117 -2.40 -1.26 9.59
CA MET A 117 -1.05 -0.99 9.11
C MET A 117 -0.33 -0.05 10.07
N ARG A 118 0.85 -0.48 10.50
CA ARG A 118 1.75 0.31 11.35
C ARG A 118 2.86 0.91 10.51
N ILE A 119 3.04 2.23 10.58
CA ILE A 119 4.12 2.94 9.89
C ILE A 119 4.99 3.68 10.91
N VAL A 120 6.30 3.46 10.88
CA VAL A 120 7.27 4.20 11.68
C VAL A 120 8.08 5.11 10.77
N ALA A 121 7.91 6.42 10.94
CA ALA A 121 8.68 7.41 10.20
C ALA A 121 10.04 7.68 10.86
N GLY A 122 10.99 8.16 10.03
CA GLY A 122 12.30 8.62 10.49
C GLY A 122 12.18 9.60 11.65
N GLY A 123 12.88 9.32 12.75
CA GLY A 123 12.74 10.07 14.01
C GLY A 123 11.82 9.40 15.05
N GLY A 124 11.18 8.27 14.70
CA GLY A 124 10.45 7.41 15.64
C GLY A 124 8.95 7.72 15.76
N ALA A 125 8.43 8.69 15.00
CA ALA A 125 6.99 8.93 14.93
C ALA A 125 6.28 7.68 14.39
N THR A 126 5.20 7.26 15.05
CA THR A 126 4.43 6.07 14.68
C THR A 126 3.02 6.46 14.27
N TYR A 127 2.55 5.88 13.18
CA TYR A 127 1.24 6.10 12.59
C TYR A 127 0.51 4.77 12.40
N GLY A 128 -0.80 4.80 12.53
CA GLY A 128 -1.70 3.70 12.20
C GLY A 128 -2.58 4.06 11.01
N ILE A 129 -2.81 3.12 10.10
CA ILE A 129 -3.86 3.21 9.08
C ILE A 129 -4.90 2.15 9.41
N GLU A 130 -6.16 2.56 9.58
CA GLU A 130 -7.29 1.67 9.83
C GLU A 130 -7.59 0.86 8.56
N MET A 131 -7.52 -0.47 8.67
CA MET A 131 -7.62 -1.38 7.53
C MET A 131 -8.99 -2.09 7.44
N GLY A 132 -10.01 -1.51 8.07
CA GLY A 132 -11.37 -1.99 7.95
C GLY A 132 -11.60 -3.23 8.79
N GLY A 133 -11.23 -3.17 10.08
CA GLY A 133 -11.39 -4.25 11.05
C GLY A 133 -12.84 -4.66 11.40
N GLY A 134 -13.79 -4.52 10.47
CA GLY A 134 -15.18 -4.94 10.62
C GLY A 134 -15.53 -6.30 10.08
N ILE A 135 -16.83 -6.65 10.14
CA ILE A 135 -17.38 -7.82 9.43
C ILE A 135 -17.05 -7.61 7.96
N GLY A 136 -15.87 -8.05 7.51
CA GLY A 136 -15.45 -7.74 6.16
C GLY A 136 -16.51 -8.25 5.21
N GLY A 137 -17.05 -7.33 4.41
CA GLY A 137 -18.15 -7.52 3.45
C GLY A 137 -19.41 -8.27 3.89
N GLY A 138 -19.48 -9.00 5.00
CA GLY A 138 -20.42 -10.13 5.09
C GLY A 138 -20.47 -10.92 3.75
N ALA A 139 -21.67 -11.30 3.31
CA ALA A 139 -21.89 -11.87 1.98
C ALA A 139 -21.92 -10.82 0.83
N GLY A 140 -21.40 -9.60 1.02
CA GLY A 140 -21.55 -8.47 0.09
C GLY A 140 -20.47 -7.38 0.16
N GLY A 141 -19.61 -7.34 -0.86
CA GLY A 141 -18.90 -6.13 -1.29
C GLY A 141 -17.49 -5.88 -0.72
N ALA A 142 -16.74 -5.04 -1.42
CA ALA A 142 -15.47 -4.47 -0.98
C ALA A 142 -15.68 -3.46 0.16
N ILE A 143 -14.63 -3.20 0.94
CA ILE A 143 -14.57 -2.07 1.88
C ILE A 143 -13.79 -0.95 1.18
N ASP A 144 -14.42 0.20 1.03
CA ASP A 144 -13.83 1.38 0.37
C ASP A 144 -13.47 2.46 1.41
N GLU A 145 -12.75 3.50 0.97
CA GLU A 145 -12.43 4.69 1.78
C GLU A 145 -13.68 5.24 2.51
N THR A 146 -13.51 5.65 3.76
CA THR A 146 -14.56 6.23 4.64
C THR A 146 -15.63 5.26 5.12
N ALA A 147 -15.58 3.97 4.74
CA ALA A 147 -16.43 2.96 5.35
C ALA A 147 -16.16 2.87 6.85
N ALA A 148 -17.21 2.80 7.66
CA ALA A 148 -17.07 2.61 9.10
C ALA A 148 -16.31 1.30 9.39
N GLY A 149 -15.24 1.40 10.19
CA GLY A 149 -14.47 0.23 10.61
C GLY A 149 -15.15 -0.54 11.75
N SER A 150 -14.60 -1.70 12.12
CA SER A 150 -14.86 -2.24 13.45
C SER A 150 -13.56 -2.43 14.23
N THR A 151 -13.70 -2.36 15.54
CA THR A 151 -12.68 -2.72 16.51
C THR A 151 -12.99 -4.15 16.98
N TYR A 152 -12.05 -5.07 16.85
CA TYR A 152 -12.26 -6.45 17.30
C TYR A 152 -12.01 -6.59 18.79
N GLY A 153 -12.85 -7.38 19.47
CA GLY A 153 -12.55 -7.94 20.78
C GLY A 153 -11.97 -9.34 20.60
N MET A 154 -10.76 -9.58 21.10
CA MET A 154 -10.11 -10.89 21.10
C MET A 154 -10.19 -11.54 22.47
N ASN A 155 -10.37 -12.86 22.52
CA ASN A 155 -10.19 -13.61 23.77
C ASN A 155 -8.72 -13.97 24.01
N SER A 156 -8.43 -14.59 25.15
CA SER A 156 -7.07 -14.99 25.55
C SER A 156 -6.43 -16.08 24.67
N ASN A 157 -7.20 -16.75 23.81
CA ASN A 157 -6.71 -17.69 22.81
C ASN A 157 -6.52 -17.02 21.45
N GLY A 158 -6.82 -15.73 21.39
CA GLY A 158 -6.68 -14.88 20.23
C GLY A 158 -7.84 -14.81 19.27
N ALA A 159 -8.80 -15.71 19.39
CA ALA A 159 -9.96 -15.66 18.52
C ALA A 159 -10.72 -14.35 18.73
N THR A 160 -11.05 -13.69 17.62
CA THR A 160 -12.07 -12.65 17.55
C THR A 160 -13.37 -13.20 18.15
N THR A 161 -13.75 -12.65 19.30
CA THR A 161 -14.99 -13.00 20.02
C THR A 161 -16.10 -11.98 19.83
N SER A 162 -15.74 -10.77 19.45
CA SER A 162 -16.67 -9.70 19.15
C SER A 162 -16.01 -8.73 18.18
N TYR A 163 -16.83 -7.90 17.57
CA TYR A 163 -16.39 -6.66 16.96
C TYR A 163 -17.38 -5.59 17.42
N ALA A 164 -16.93 -4.36 17.49
CA ALA A 164 -17.77 -3.19 17.71
C ALA A 164 -17.48 -2.23 16.57
N ASP A 165 -18.50 -1.60 16.00
CA ASP A 165 -18.25 -0.51 15.05
C ASP A 165 -17.29 0.47 15.70
N ALA A 166 -16.16 0.71 15.03
CA ALA A 166 -15.20 1.68 15.47
C ALA A 166 -15.94 3.03 15.54
N ALA A 167 -15.55 3.89 16.47
CA ALA A 167 -16.17 5.20 16.57
C ALA A 167 -16.19 5.86 15.18
N ALA A 168 -17.24 6.62 14.83
CA ALA A 168 -17.42 7.15 13.47
C ALA A 168 -16.24 7.98 12.89
N ALA A 169 -15.24 8.31 13.72
CA ALA A 169 -13.98 8.89 13.28
C ALA A 169 -12.98 7.86 12.71
N GLN A 170 -12.95 6.62 13.22
CA GLN A 170 -12.04 5.56 12.79
C GLN A 170 -12.67 4.75 11.65
N ASN A 171 -12.50 5.27 10.43
CA ASN A 171 -13.01 4.68 9.19
C ASN A 171 -11.86 4.03 8.39
N ALA A 172 -12.17 3.08 7.52
CA ALA A 172 -11.19 2.47 6.63
C ALA A 172 -10.42 3.53 5.83
N GLY A 173 -9.10 3.38 5.77
CA GLY A 173 -8.17 4.32 5.17
C GLY A 173 -7.83 5.54 6.04
N SER A 174 -8.44 5.72 7.22
CA SER A 174 -8.07 6.84 8.10
C SER A 174 -6.68 6.65 8.70
N ILE A 175 -5.87 7.72 8.68
CA ILE A 175 -4.47 7.71 9.13
C ILE A 175 -4.36 8.52 10.42
N TRP A 176 -3.78 7.91 11.45
CA TRP A 176 -3.74 8.45 12.81
C TRP A 176 -2.33 8.49 13.40
N SER A 177 -2.04 9.52 14.18
CA SER A 177 -0.90 9.58 15.10
C SER A 177 -1.36 9.42 16.54
N ASP A 178 -0.41 9.12 17.43
CA ASP A 178 -0.63 9.06 18.88
C ASP A 178 -1.72 8.05 19.26
N VAL A 179 -1.71 6.90 18.58
CA VAL A 179 -2.62 5.78 18.81
C VAL A 179 -2.08 4.81 19.84
N THR A 180 -2.97 4.04 20.47
CA THR A 180 -2.57 2.93 21.34
C THR A 180 -2.56 1.64 20.52
N TRP A 181 -1.38 1.04 20.37
CA TRP A 181 -1.25 -0.25 19.71
C TRP A 181 -1.65 -1.39 20.63
N LEU A 182 -2.53 -2.25 20.12
CA LEU A 182 -2.87 -3.54 20.66
C LEU A 182 -1.97 -4.59 20.03
N ASN A 183 -1.41 -5.45 20.88
CA ASN A 183 -0.63 -6.57 20.38
C ASN A 183 -1.54 -7.74 20.03
N ASP A 184 -1.03 -8.58 19.13
CA ASP A 184 -1.62 -9.86 18.85
C ASP A 184 -1.65 -10.75 20.13
N PRO A 185 -2.59 -11.68 20.19
CA PRO A 185 -2.88 -12.47 21.38
C PRO A 185 -1.95 -13.67 21.57
N ILE A 186 -1.05 -13.96 20.61
CA ILE A 186 -0.18 -15.13 20.60
C ILE A 186 1.27 -14.68 20.84
N ALA A 187 2.03 -15.44 21.64
CA ALA A 187 3.42 -15.09 21.90
C ALA A 187 4.35 -15.58 20.76
N PRO A 188 5.36 -14.79 20.32
CA PRO A 188 5.70 -13.45 20.79
C PRO A 188 4.73 -12.40 20.25
N GLN A 189 4.19 -11.59 21.17
CA GLN A 189 3.17 -10.60 20.85
C GLN A 189 3.76 -9.42 20.08
N THR A 190 3.09 -9.01 19.01
CA THR A 190 3.47 -7.94 18.08
C THR A 190 2.30 -6.98 17.85
N PRO A 191 2.54 -5.67 17.65
CA PRO A 191 1.48 -4.72 17.32
C PRO A 191 0.78 -5.09 16.00
N THR A 192 -0.52 -5.38 16.06
CA THR A 192 -1.31 -5.75 14.87
C THR A 192 -2.57 -4.91 14.73
N GLN A 193 -2.94 -4.10 15.72
CA GLN A 193 -4.15 -3.31 15.70
C GLN A 193 -3.99 -2.05 16.55
N PHE A 194 -4.74 -0.99 16.28
CA PHE A 194 -4.73 0.20 17.15
C PHE A 194 -6.13 0.66 17.56
N GLU A 195 -6.14 1.38 18.69
CA GLU A 195 -7.31 2.12 19.15
C GLU A 195 -6.97 3.61 19.20
N ILE A 196 -7.98 4.43 18.89
CA ILE A 196 -7.92 5.89 19.08
C ILE A 196 -8.49 6.28 20.43
N ASP A 197 -7.88 7.29 21.06
CA ASP A 197 -8.40 7.92 22.27
C ASP A 197 -8.46 9.45 22.13
N GLY A 198 -8.68 10.17 23.24
CA GLY A 198 -8.76 11.63 23.23
C GLY A 198 -7.46 12.36 22.89
N ASN A 199 -6.33 11.66 22.83
CA ASN A 199 -5.02 12.19 22.43
C ASN A 199 -4.68 11.86 20.98
N SER A 200 -5.33 10.84 20.40
CA SER A 200 -5.10 10.45 19.01
C SER A 200 -5.52 11.55 18.05
N THR A 201 -4.71 11.76 17.01
CA THR A 201 -4.95 12.80 16.00
C THR A 201 -5.04 12.18 14.62
N GLN A 202 -6.13 12.44 13.91
CA GLN A 202 -6.23 12.06 12.50
C GLN A 202 -5.34 12.99 11.69
N VAL A 203 -4.36 12.44 10.99
CA VAL A 203 -3.38 13.20 10.19
C VAL A 203 -3.65 13.13 8.69
N GLY A 204 -4.50 12.20 8.24
CA GLY A 204 -4.89 12.07 6.84
C GLY A 204 -5.92 10.98 6.58
N THR A 205 -6.19 10.77 5.30
CA THR A 205 -6.91 9.60 4.77
C THR A 205 -6.15 9.03 3.59
N ALA A 206 -6.30 7.74 3.36
CA ALA A 206 -5.86 7.05 2.17
C ALA A 206 -7.06 6.76 1.28
N ASP A 207 -6.91 6.95 -0.04
CA ASP A 207 -7.74 6.23 -1.00
C ASP A 207 -7.50 4.75 -0.74
N TYR A 208 -8.56 4.00 -0.51
CA TYR A 208 -8.48 2.68 0.11
C TYR A 208 -9.50 1.75 -0.51
N VAL A 209 -9.05 0.53 -0.79
CA VAL A 209 -9.91 -0.56 -1.17
C VAL A 209 -9.41 -1.87 -0.57
N PHE A 210 -10.31 -2.57 0.12
CA PHE A 210 -10.16 -3.98 0.45
C PHE A 210 -11.12 -4.74 -0.44
N THR A 211 -10.60 -5.46 -1.43
CA THR A 211 -11.43 -6.26 -2.31
C THR A 211 -11.32 -7.75 -2.04
N ARG A 212 -12.41 -8.42 -2.41
CA ARG A 212 -12.49 -9.87 -2.57
C ARG A 212 -13.40 -10.16 -3.76
N ASN A 213 -13.14 -11.26 -4.48
CA ASN A 213 -13.98 -11.85 -5.52
C ASN A 213 -14.06 -11.14 -6.88
N SER A 214 -13.51 -9.94 -7.06
CA SER A 214 -13.37 -9.31 -8.38
C SER A 214 -12.17 -9.83 -9.17
N VAL A 215 -11.14 -10.32 -8.47
CA VAL A 215 -9.86 -10.76 -9.06
C VAL A 215 -9.50 -12.21 -8.68
N THR A 216 -9.81 -12.66 -7.45
CA THR A 216 -9.47 -14.01 -6.97
C THR A 216 -10.47 -14.54 -5.93
N SER A 217 -10.44 -15.86 -5.67
CA SER A 217 -11.22 -16.54 -4.62
C SER A 217 -10.39 -17.02 -3.44
N GLN A 218 -9.06 -17.09 -3.56
CA GLN A 218 -8.13 -17.50 -2.50
C GLN A 218 -7.41 -16.31 -1.83
N HIS A 219 -7.44 -15.13 -2.42
CA HIS A 219 -6.72 -13.97 -1.88
C HIS A 219 -7.65 -12.77 -1.71
N SER A 220 -7.42 -12.01 -0.65
CA SER A 220 -7.85 -10.62 -0.57
C SER A 220 -6.76 -9.72 -1.14
N ILE A 221 -7.17 -8.58 -1.66
CA ILE A 221 -6.28 -7.51 -2.08
C ILE A 221 -6.63 -6.28 -1.26
N ILE A 222 -5.66 -5.76 -0.54
CA ILE A 222 -5.76 -4.45 0.10
C ILE A 222 -4.87 -3.51 -0.69
N GLU A 223 -5.45 -2.47 -1.25
CA GLU A 223 -4.75 -1.47 -2.02
C GLU A 223 -5.10 -0.09 -1.49
N MET A 224 -4.10 0.78 -1.42
CA MET A 224 -4.31 2.13 -0.95
C MET A 224 -3.31 3.12 -1.55
N SER A 225 -3.67 4.39 -1.50
CA SER A 225 -2.75 5.48 -1.77
C SER A 225 -2.96 6.66 -0.84
N PHE A 226 -1.89 7.33 -0.45
CA PHE A 226 -1.98 8.52 0.39
C PHE A 226 -0.81 9.47 0.14
N ASP A 227 -1.01 10.73 0.53
CA ASP A 227 0.00 11.77 0.40
C ASP A 227 1.06 11.64 1.52
N LEU A 228 2.33 11.59 1.13
CA LEU A 228 3.45 11.41 2.07
C LEU A 228 3.62 12.57 3.07
N THR A 229 3.03 13.74 2.81
CA THR A 229 3.09 14.87 3.74
C THR A 229 2.37 14.60 5.05
N TYR A 230 1.42 13.66 5.09
CA TYR A 230 0.77 13.22 6.33
C TYR A 230 1.77 12.62 7.32
N LEU A 231 2.85 12.00 6.83
CA LEU A 231 3.83 11.28 7.64
C LEU A 231 5.18 12.00 7.75
N LEU A 232 5.65 12.61 6.66
CA LEU A 232 7.02 13.14 6.54
C LEU A 232 7.09 14.66 6.35
N GLY A 233 5.93 15.33 6.21
CA GLY A 233 5.89 16.71 5.74
C GLY A 233 6.59 16.86 4.38
N ALA A 234 7.28 17.99 4.16
CA ALA A 234 7.96 18.27 2.89
C ALA A 234 9.40 17.73 2.81
N SER A 235 9.89 17.09 3.88
CA SER A 235 11.33 16.90 4.11
C SER A 235 11.87 15.54 3.66
N GLY A 236 11.05 14.65 3.12
CA GLY A 236 11.44 13.24 2.90
C GLY A 236 11.82 12.54 4.22
N GLY A 237 12.29 11.30 4.14
CA GLY A 237 12.65 10.52 5.33
C GLY A 237 12.61 9.02 5.09
N THR A 238 12.74 8.23 6.16
CA THR A 238 12.53 6.77 6.09
C THR A 238 11.14 6.41 6.58
N LEU A 239 10.59 5.31 6.06
CA LEU A 239 9.36 4.69 6.54
C LEU A 239 9.61 3.20 6.74
N ASP A 240 9.37 2.68 7.93
CA ASP A 240 9.27 1.24 8.20
C ASP A 240 7.78 0.89 8.31
N ILE A 241 7.28 0.12 7.34
CA ILE A 241 5.86 -0.21 7.16
C ILE A 241 5.66 -1.67 7.52
N TYR A 242 4.74 -1.93 8.44
CA TYR A 242 4.39 -3.26 8.92
C TYR A 242 2.89 -3.49 8.76
N TRP A 243 2.52 -4.69 8.35
CA TRP A 243 1.15 -5.16 8.39
C TRP A 243 1.10 -6.66 8.65
N GLY A 244 0.08 -7.10 9.36
CA GLY A 244 -0.23 -8.51 9.54
C GLY A 244 -1.60 -8.68 10.21
N PRO A 245 -2.23 -9.85 10.05
CA PRO A 245 -3.50 -10.17 10.69
C PRO A 245 -3.44 -10.11 12.21
N THR A 246 -4.59 -9.94 12.87
CA THR A 246 -4.65 -9.79 14.33
C THR A 246 -4.22 -11.03 15.11
N CYS A 247 -4.06 -12.19 14.47
CA CYS A 247 -3.45 -13.39 15.06
C CYS A 247 -1.91 -13.35 15.11
N GLY A 248 -1.28 -12.37 14.45
CA GLY A 248 0.16 -12.36 14.22
C GLY A 248 0.64 -13.63 13.51
N ASN A 249 -0.21 -14.25 12.68
CA ASN A 249 0.16 -15.51 12.02
C ASN A 249 1.34 -15.32 11.09
N ASP A 250 1.36 -14.21 10.36
CA ASP A 250 2.41 -13.79 9.48
C ASP A 250 2.43 -12.25 9.42
N PHE A 251 3.49 -11.66 8.87
CA PHE A 251 3.57 -10.21 8.68
C PHE A 251 4.42 -9.84 7.46
N ALA A 252 4.00 -8.79 6.78
CA ALA A 252 4.82 -8.12 5.79
C ALA A 252 5.53 -6.91 6.40
N HIS A 253 6.76 -6.68 5.93
CA HIS A 253 7.57 -5.54 6.32
C HIS A 253 8.29 -4.93 5.12
N LEU A 254 8.15 -3.61 4.95
CA LEU A 254 8.87 -2.81 3.98
C LEU A 254 9.61 -1.66 4.65
N ALA A 255 10.90 -1.50 4.32
CA ALA A 255 11.70 -0.35 4.71
C ALA A 255 11.93 0.55 3.48
N LEU A 256 11.45 1.78 3.54
CA LEU A 256 11.46 2.76 2.47
C LEU A 256 12.38 3.93 2.81
N LEU A 257 13.12 4.42 1.81
CA LEU A 257 13.83 5.70 1.88
C LEU A 257 13.22 6.69 0.88
N ILE A 258 12.52 7.70 1.39
CA ILE A 258 11.90 8.77 0.60
C ILE A 258 12.88 9.96 0.50
N PRO A 259 13.45 10.27 -0.68
CA PRO A 259 14.38 11.37 -0.84
C PRO A 259 13.72 12.75 -0.65
N VAL A 260 14.49 13.69 -0.12
CA VAL A 260 14.09 15.09 0.06
C VAL A 260 14.01 15.80 -1.30
N GLY A 261 12.95 16.58 -1.53
CA GLY A 261 12.86 17.46 -2.71
C GLY A 261 12.31 16.80 -3.98
N ASP A 262 11.80 15.57 -3.88
CA ASP A 262 11.16 14.87 -4.98
C ASP A 262 9.65 15.20 -5.05
N THR A 263 9.33 16.48 -4.85
CA THR A 263 8.00 17.05 -5.07
C THR A 263 7.75 17.14 -6.57
N GLY A 264 7.66 15.99 -7.26
CA GLY A 264 7.26 15.80 -8.65
C GLY A 264 7.17 17.07 -9.48
N VAL A 265 8.30 17.76 -9.70
CA VAL A 265 8.36 18.79 -10.72
C VAL A 265 8.68 17.99 -11.97
N PRO A 266 7.71 17.73 -12.88
CA PRO A 266 8.07 17.20 -14.17
C PRO A 266 9.08 18.22 -14.69
N ALA A 267 10.31 17.79 -14.99
CA ALA A 267 11.36 18.69 -15.42
C ALA A 267 10.72 19.66 -16.41
N PRO A 268 10.64 20.97 -16.09
CA PRO A 268 9.80 21.87 -16.85
C PRO A 268 10.27 21.79 -18.29
N ALA A 269 9.40 22.16 -19.21
CA ALA A 269 9.64 22.17 -20.64
C ALA A 269 10.92 22.92 -21.09
N ALA A 270 11.88 23.27 -20.23
CA ALA A 270 13.27 23.65 -20.49
C ALA A 270 13.91 22.87 -21.65
N GLY A 271 13.70 21.55 -21.77
CA GLY A 271 14.14 20.79 -22.95
C GLY A 271 13.44 21.25 -24.23
N GLY A 272 12.12 21.43 -24.18
CA GLY A 272 11.32 21.98 -25.26
C GLY A 272 11.65 23.45 -25.57
N LEU A 273 11.78 24.32 -24.57
CA LEU A 273 12.13 25.73 -24.68
C LEU A 273 13.55 25.92 -25.21
N LEU A 274 14.49 25.06 -24.83
CA LEU A 274 15.83 25.04 -25.41
C LEU A 274 15.77 24.61 -26.88
N ALA A 275 15.01 23.56 -27.21
CA ALA A 275 14.82 23.12 -28.59
C ALA A 275 14.13 24.19 -29.46
N PHE A 276 13.06 24.83 -28.96
CA PHE A 276 12.37 25.93 -29.63
C PHE A 276 13.26 27.18 -29.72
N GLY A 277 14.07 27.48 -28.69
CA GLY A 277 15.04 28.56 -28.71
C GLY A 277 16.14 28.35 -29.75
N LEU A 278 16.67 27.13 -29.87
CA LEU A 278 17.67 26.76 -30.87
C LEU A 278 17.08 26.78 -32.29
N LEU A 279 15.84 26.32 -32.47
CA LEU A 279 15.11 26.42 -33.75
C LEU A 279 14.86 27.89 -34.14
N GLY A 280 14.48 28.74 -33.19
CA GLY A 280 14.33 30.18 -33.39
C GLY A 280 15.64 30.85 -33.82
N LEU A 281 16.75 30.52 -33.16
CA LEU A 281 18.08 31.02 -33.52
C LEU A 281 18.53 30.53 -34.92
N ALA A 282 18.24 29.28 -35.26
CA ALA A 282 18.53 28.74 -36.59
C ALA A 282 17.70 29.43 -37.70
N ALA A 283 16.43 29.74 -37.43
CA ALA A 283 15.57 30.47 -38.35
C ALA A 283 16.03 31.93 -38.56
N LEU A 284 16.46 32.61 -37.50
CA LEU A 284 17.03 33.96 -37.57
C LEU A 284 18.34 33.98 -38.37
N ARG A 285 19.20 32.98 -38.21
CA ARG A 285 20.45 32.86 -38.97
C ARG A 285 20.22 32.67 -40.47
N ARG A 286 19.17 31.94 -40.87
CA ARG A 286 18.81 31.77 -42.30
C ARG A 286 18.25 33.03 -42.95
N ARG A 287 17.57 33.90 -42.18
CA ARG A 287 17.06 35.19 -42.70
C ARG A 287 18.16 36.22 -42.94
N ARG A 288 19.31 36.09 -42.27
CA ARG A 288 20.45 37.01 -42.41
C ARG A 288 21.42 36.62 -43.54
N ALA A 289 21.29 35.41 -44.07
CA ALA A 289 22.12 34.86 -45.15
C ALA A 289 21.42 34.89 -46.52
N ARG A 290 20.22 35.48 -46.60
CA ARG A 290 19.52 35.87 -47.82
C ARG A 290 19.49 37.38 -47.88
#